data_AF-A0A2D5LL89-F1
#
_entry.id   AF-A0A2D5LL89-F1
#
_cell.length_a   1.000
_cell.length_b   1.000
_cell.length_c   1.000
_cell.angle_alpha   90.00
_cell.angle_beta   90.00
_cell.angle_gamma   90.00
#
_symmetry.space_group_name_H-M   'P 1'
#
loop_
_entity.id
_entity.type
_entity.pdbx_description
1 polymer ?
#
loop_
_entity_poly.entity_id
_entity_poly.type
_entity_poly.pdbx_seq_one_letter_code
_entity_poly.pdbx_strand_id
1 'polypeptide(L)'
;MRHRTPHFGHVFSGEGYSAGYYGYMWAEVLTADAAEAFEEAPGGFYDEEVSAKLVKYLFSVRNAMDPAEAYRMFRGRDANVEALMRDRGFPVTSEQDK
;
A
#
# COMPACT_ATOMS: atom_id res chain seq x y z
N MET A 1 8.67 -1.64 -18.98
CA MET A 1 7.30 -1.13 -19.22
C MET A 1 6.41 -2.32 -19.57
N ARG A 2 5.40 -2.63 -18.74
CA ARG A 2 4.59 -3.86 -18.87
C ARG A 2 3.60 -3.83 -20.06
N HIS A 3 3.14 -2.65 -20.47
CA HIS A 3 2.24 -2.45 -21.63
C HIS A 3 2.72 -1.30 -22.51
N ARG A 4 2.56 -1.42 -23.84
CA ARG A 4 2.75 -0.34 -24.82
C ARG A 4 1.40 0.18 -25.30
N THR A 5 1.32 1.43 -25.75
CA THR A 5 0.06 2.13 -26.12
C THR A 5 -0.93 1.29 -26.92
N PRO A 6 -0.56 0.59 -28.02
CA PRO A 6 -1.52 -0.17 -28.83
C PRO A 6 -2.17 -1.34 -28.09
N HIS A 7 -1.56 -1.79 -26.99
CA HIS A 7 -2.00 -2.94 -26.19
C HIS A 7 -2.29 -2.53 -24.73
N PHE A 8 -2.45 -1.24 -24.45
CA PHE A 8 -2.63 -0.75 -23.08
C PHE A 8 -4.11 -0.75 -22.68
N GLY A 9 -4.65 -1.96 -22.52
CA GLY A 9 -6.08 -2.18 -22.24
C GLY A 9 -6.58 -1.45 -20.98
N HIS A 10 -5.81 -1.45 -19.88
CA HIS A 10 -6.21 -0.77 -18.64
C HIS A 10 -6.59 0.71 -18.86
N VAL A 11 -5.86 1.43 -19.71
CA VAL A 11 -6.10 2.86 -19.95
C VAL A 11 -7.14 3.09 -21.05
N PHE A 12 -7.13 2.30 -22.14
CA PHE A 12 -7.91 2.60 -23.34
C PHE A 12 -9.15 1.75 -23.58
N SER A 13 -9.28 0.59 -22.92
CA SER A 13 -10.39 -0.34 -23.16
C SER A 13 -10.95 -0.98 -21.89
N GLY A 14 -10.42 -0.63 -20.72
CA GLY A 14 -10.86 -1.10 -19.41
C GLY A 14 -11.67 -0.04 -18.69
N GLU A 15 -12.53 -0.49 -17.78
CA GLU A 15 -13.25 0.41 -16.88
C GLU A 15 -12.33 0.77 -15.70
N GLY A 16 -12.11 2.08 -15.49
CA GLY A 16 -11.60 2.59 -14.21
C GLY A 16 -10.11 2.94 -14.08
N TYR A 17 -9.25 2.69 -15.09
CA TYR A 17 -7.82 3.03 -15.00
C TYR A 17 -7.34 4.10 -15.99
N SER A 18 -8.24 4.68 -16.79
CA SER A 18 -7.92 5.89 -17.55
C SER A 18 -7.54 7.01 -16.57
N ALA A 19 -6.36 7.61 -16.77
CA ALA A 19 -5.72 8.53 -15.81
C ALA A 19 -5.51 7.95 -14.38
N GLY A 20 -5.68 6.63 -14.19
CA GLY A 20 -5.63 5.98 -12.88
C GLY A 20 -4.65 4.81 -12.78
N TYR A 21 -3.90 4.49 -13.84
CA TYR A 21 -2.97 3.35 -13.83
C TYR A 21 -1.84 3.48 -12.79
N TYR A 22 -1.49 4.71 -12.38
CA TYR A 22 -0.57 4.94 -11.27
C TYR A 22 -1.10 4.40 -9.93
N GLY A 23 -2.41 4.14 -9.83
CA GLY A 23 -3.07 3.57 -8.66
C GLY A 23 -2.49 2.22 -8.24
N TYR A 24 -1.90 1.44 -9.17
CA TYR A 24 -1.14 0.24 -8.81
C TYR A 24 0.09 0.57 -7.97
N MET A 25 0.90 1.54 -8.42
CA MET A 25 2.10 1.97 -7.69
C MET A 25 1.73 2.61 -6.35
N TRP A 26 0.64 3.38 -6.31
CA TRP A 26 0.12 3.95 -5.09
C TRP A 26 -0.32 2.85 -4.10
N ALA A 27 -1.03 1.83 -4.56
CA ALA A 27 -1.47 0.70 -3.74
C ALA A 27 -0.29 -0.16 -3.26
N GLU A 28 0.80 -0.23 -4.02
CA GLU A 28 2.01 -0.93 -3.60
C GLU A 28 2.69 -0.25 -2.40
N VAL A 29 2.64 1.08 -2.28
CA VAL A 29 3.12 1.77 -1.07
C VAL A 29 2.36 1.30 0.16
N LEU A 30 1.02 1.27 0.08
CA LEU A 30 0.16 0.81 1.16
C LEU A 30 0.43 -0.65 1.53
N THR A 31 0.63 -1.50 0.53
CA THR A 31 0.87 -2.93 0.70
C THR A 31 2.22 -3.21 1.35
N ALA A 32 3.29 -2.55 0.88
CA ALA A 32 4.63 -2.71 1.44
C ALA A 32 4.67 -2.24 2.90
N ASP A 33 4.08 -1.06 3.19
CA ASP A 33 4.05 -0.53 4.55
C ASP A 33 3.15 -1.35 5.50
N ALA A 34 2.08 -1.94 4.98
CA ALA A 34 1.25 -2.86 5.74
C ALA A 34 1.99 -4.17 6.04
N ALA A 35 2.80 -4.69 5.11
CA ALA A 35 3.62 -5.87 5.34
C ALA A 35 4.66 -5.63 6.46
N GLU A 36 5.28 -4.45 6.51
CA GLU A 36 6.17 -4.08 7.62
C GLU A 36 5.44 -4.04 8.97
N ALA A 37 4.16 -3.65 9.01
CA ALA A 37 3.38 -3.72 10.25
C ALA A 37 3.27 -5.14 10.80
N PHE A 38 3.23 -6.14 9.92
CA PHE A 38 3.28 -7.55 10.30
C PHE A 38 4.70 -8.00 10.65
N GLU A 39 5.72 -7.58 9.91
CA GLU A 39 7.12 -7.89 10.23
C GLU A 39 7.55 -7.35 11.61
N GLU A 40 7.11 -6.15 11.96
CA GLU A 40 7.35 -5.48 13.25
C GLU A 40 6.57 -6.09 14.42
N ALA A 41 5.55 -6.91 14.14
CA ALA A 41 4.63 -7.42 15.16
C ALA A 41 5.31 -8.49 16.04
N PRO A 42 4.95 -8.62 17.34
CA PRO A 42 5.46 -9.68 18.20
C PRO A 42 5.23 -11.09 17.65
N GLY A 43 4.08 -11.33 17.01
CA GLY A 43 3.75 -12.58 16.31
C GLY A 43 4.24 -12.65 14.86
N GLY A 44 4.96 -11.63 14.37
CA GLY A 44 5.39 -11.51 12.98
C GLY A 44 4.22 -11.56 12.00
N PHE A 45 4.45 -12.18 10.83
CA PHE A 45 3.44 -12.34 9.77
C PHE A 45 2.19 -13.13 10.17
N TYR A 46 2.16 -13.75 11.34
CA TYR A 46 1.01 -14.50 11.86
C TYR A 46 0.40 -13.86 13.12
N ASP A 47 0.74 -12.60 13.42
CA ASP A 47 0.20 -11.88 14.56
C ASP A 47 -1.33 -11.72 14.45
N GLU A 48 -2.05 -12.26 15.43
CA GLU A 48 -3.52 -12.27 15.45
C GLU A 48 -4.09 -10.86 15.66
N GLU A 49 -3.41 -10.00 16.42
CA GLU A 49 -3.89 -8.65 16.72
C GLU A 49 -3.79 -7.75 15.48
N VAL A 50 -2.65 -7.79 14.78
CA VAL A 50 -2.47 -7.05 13.51
C VAL A 50 -3.43 -7.57 12.44
N SER A 51 -3.63 -8.89 12.36
CA SER A 51 -4.62 -9.51 11.46
C SER A 51 -6.04 -9.02 11.75
N ALA A 52 -6.44 -8.95 13.03
CA ALA A 52 -7.74 -8.45 13.42
C ALA A 52 -7.94 -6.97 13.04
N LYS A 53 -6.90 -6.13 13.21
CA LYS A 53 -6.92 -4.72 12.77
C LYS A 53 -7.07 -4.60 11.25
N LEU A 54 -6.34 -5.41 10.47
CA LEU A 54 -6.42 -5.42 9.00
C LEU A 54 -7.86 -5.69 8.53
N VAL A 55 -8.51 -6.72 9.07
CA VAL A 55 -9.90 -7.05 8.73
C VAL A 55 -10.85 -5.94 9.17
N LYS A 56 -10.70 -5.47 10.41
CA LYS A 56 -11.57 -4.47 11.02
C LYS A 56 -11.54 -3.13 10.29
N TYR A 57 -10.37 -2.66 9.85
CA TYR A 57 -10.25 -1.31 9.31
C TYR A 57 -10.10 -1.26 7.78
N LEU A 58 -9.45 -2.25 7.14
CA LEU A 58 -9.21 -2.19 5.69
C LEU A 58 -10.19 -3.03 4.88
N PHE A 59 -10.50 -4.26 5.31
CA PHE A 59 -11.31 -5.17 4.48
C PHE A 59 -12.82 -5.02 4.69
N SER A 60 -13.25 -4.81 5.93
CA SER A 60 -14.69 -4.77 6.25
C SER A 60 -15.34 -3.41 6.01
N VAL A 61 -14.60 -2.31 6.19
CA VAL A 61 -15.14 -0.94 6.16
C VAL A 61 -15.46 -0.46 4.74
N ARG A 62 -14.71 -0.94 3.74
CA ARG A 62 -14.84 -0.50 2.34
C ARG A 62 -14.81 1.04 2.27
N ASN A 63 -15.78 1.67 1.60
CA ASN A 63 -15.86 3.12 1.41
C ASN A 63 -16.75 3.82 2.46
N ALA A 64 -17.00 3.20 3.62
CA ALA A 64 -17.79 3.79 4.71
C ALA A 64 -16.98 4.70 5.65
N MET A 65 -15.65 4.75 5.45
CA MET A 65 -14.70 5.61 6.17
C MET A 65 -13.71 6.19 5.15
N ASP A 66 -13.12 7.34 5.46
CA ASP A 66 -12.00 7.86 4.67
C ASP A 66 -10.85 6.84 4.62
N PRO A 67 -10.35 6.47 3.42
CA PRO A 67 -9.32 5.44 3.30
C PRO A 67 -8.02 5.77 4.06
N ALA A 68 -7.65 7.04 4.17
CA ALA A 68 -6.43 7.42 4.90
C ALA A 68 -6.65 7.30 6.42
N GLU A 69 -7.84 7.65 6.92
CA GLU A 69 -8.22 7.39 8.31
C GLU A 69 -8.24 5.89 8.63
N ALA A 70 -8.86 5.08 7.76
CA ALA A 70 -8.88 3.63 7.92
C ALA A 70 -7.46 3.04 7.97
N TYR A 71 -6.56 3.54 7.11
CA TYR A 71 -5.16 3.13 7.12
C TYR A 71 -4.44 3.53 8.41
N ARG A 72 -4.63 4.76 8.90
CA ARG A 72 -4.07 5.18 10.19
C ARG A 72 -4.59 4.35 11.36
N MET A 73 -5.86 3.95 11.34
CA MET A 73 -6.44 3.08 12.37
C MET A 73 -5.85 1.66 12.35
N PHE A 74 -5.44 1.17 11.18
CA PHE A 74 -4.70 -0.08 11.04
C PHE A 74 -3.22 0.05 11.43
N ARG A 75 -2.49 1.00 10.82
CA ARG A 75 -1.03 1.12 10.89
C ARG A 75 -0.52 1.92 12.09
N GLY A 76 -1.36 2.80 12.64
CA GLY A 76 -1.00 3.78 13.67
C GLY A 76 -0.35 5.07 13.14
N ARG A 77 -0.05 5.13 11.84
CA ARG A 77 0.55 6.27 11.12
C ARG A 77 0.12 6.26 9.65
N ASP A 78 0.42 7.32 8.93
CA ASP A 78 0.28 7.34 7.47
C ASP A 78 1.27 6.34 6.81
N ALA A 79 0.93 5.89 5.60
CA ALA A 79 1.78 5.00 4.82
C ALA A 79 3.10 5.69 4.43
N ASN A 80 4.22 4.97 4.57
CA ASN A 80 5.53 5.49 4.24
C ASN A 80 6.05 4.85 2.94
N VAL A 81 6.40 5.70 1.96
CA VAL A 81 6.97 5.27 0.67
C VAL A 81 8.29 4.50 0.83
N GLU A 82 9.02 4.74 1.91
CA GLU A 82 10.29 4.07 2.19
C GLU A 82 10.14 2.55 2.33
N ALA A 83 8.98 2.06 2.78
CA ALA A 83 8.69 0.63 2.84
C ALA A 83 8.76 -0.01 1.44
N LEU A 84 8.13 0.63 0.45
CA LEU A 84 8.19 0.19 -0.95
C LEU A 84 9.61 0.29 -1.52
N MET A 85 10.38 1.31 -1.11
CA MET A 85 11.77 1.46 -1.56
C MET A 85 12.63 0.30 -1.04
N ARG A 86 12.50 -0.07 0.25
CA ARG A 86 13.19 -1.23 0.83
C ARG A 86 12.79 -2.53 0.15
N ASP A 87 11.49 -2.77 -0.02
CA ASP A 87 10.95 -3.97 -0.69
C ASP A 87 11.52 -4.14 -2.12
N ARG A 88 11.75 -3.02 -2.81
CA ARG A 88 12.32 -3.03 -4.17
C ARG A 88 13.84 -2.93 -4.24
N GLY A 89 14.52 -2.95 -3.10
CA GLY A 89 15.98 -2.86 -3.03
C GLY A 89 16.56 -1.49 -3.40
N PHE A 90 15.76 -0.43 -3.31
CA PHE A 90 16.25 0.94 -3.45
C PHE A 90 16.79 1.47 -2.11
N PRO A 91 17.85 2.30 -2.13
CA PRO A 91 18.31 2.96 -0.92
C PRO A 91 17.25 3.95 -0.42
N VAL A 92 17.07 3.98 0.89
CA VAL A 92 16.26 5.00 1.57
C VAL A 92 17.22 6.09 2.03
N THR A 93 17.03 7.32 1.55
CA THR A 93 17.82 8.46 2.01
C THR A 93 17.13 9.06 3.23
N SER A 94 17.83 9.10 4.36
CA SER A 94 17.35 9.79 5.54
C SER A 94 17.53 11.30 5.36
N GLU A 95 16.75 12.12 6.06
CA GLU A 95 16.97 13.58 6.05
C GLU A 95 18.36 13.99 6.55
N GLN A 96 19.10 13.08 7.20
CA GLN A 96 20.49 13.27 7.63
C GLN A 96 21.50 13.15 6.49
N ASP A 97 21.08 12.64 5.32
CA ASP A 97 21.92 12.48 4.11
C ASP A 97 21.86 13.68 3.15
N LYS A 98 21.13 14.75 3.54
CA LYS A 98 21.05 16.04 2.82
C LYS A 98 21.87 17.11 3.53
#